data_AF-A0A060XPG2-F1
#
_entry.id   AF-A0A060XPG2-F1
#
_cell.length_a   1.000
_cell.length_b   1.000
_cell.length_c   1.000
_cell.angle_alpha   90.00
_cell.angle_beta   90.00
_cell.angle_gamma   90.00
#
_symmetry.space_group_name_H-M   'P 1'
#
loop_
_entity.id
_entity.type
_entity.pdbx_description
1 polymer ?
#
loop_
_entity_poly.entity_id
_entity_poly.type
_entity_poly.pdbx_seq_one_letter_code
_entity_poly.pdbx_strand_id
1 'polypeptide(L)'
;MQQFTDLKPICVEELLGRLHMEMMVEYVKRMMKRKMRLKDKEQQEAAATLLAEDSSKLSTYFIEAGSKICWLSEVLPKMAEVVRLQDPGSIQLEIVTLARDFPDLSWRHISALLSLKANLSIADVRSIKESLVENRPTVTTCNTIPPFFSKVPAGRTWNMCRPACICYGRRRYSSQD
;
A
#
# COMPACT_ATOMS: atom_id res chain seq x y z
N MET A 1 -17.29 4.64 -15.49
CA MET A 1 -16.25 5.30 -16.30
C MET A 1 -16.42 4.85 -17.75
N GLN A 2 -16.88 5.72 -18.65
CA GLN A 2 -17.14 5.41 -20.07
C GLN A 2 -16.55 6.52 -20.98
N GLN A 3 -15.23 6.72 -20.98
CA GLN A 3 -14.61 7.76 -21.85
C GLN A 3 -13.23 7.36 -22.41
N PHE A 4 -13.01 6.08 -22.74
CA PHE A 4 -11.81 5.63 -23.47
C PHE A 4 -12.18 4.90 -24.77
N THR A 5 -13.22 5.37 -25.47
CA THR A 5 -13.76 4.72 -26.67
C THR A 5 -12.79 4.72 -27.85
N ASP A 6 -11.85 5.67 -27.87
CA ASP A 6 -10.94 5.88 -29.00
C ASP A 6 -9.59 5.14 -28.81
N LEU A 7 -9.40 4.48 -27.67
CA LEU A 7 -8.19 3.71 -27.37
C LEU A 7 -8.35 2.26 -27.79
N LYS A 8 -7.27 1.67 -28.32
CA LYS A 8 -7.21 0.22 -28.54
C LYS A 8 -7.44 -0.52 -27.22
N PRO A 9 -8.13 -1.68 -27.22
CA PRO A 9 -8.42 -2.43 -25.99
C PRO A 9 -7.19 -2.69 -25.11
N ILE A 10 -6.06 -3.09 -25.71
CA ILE A 10 -4.79 -3.31 -24.99
C ILE A 10 -4.30 -2.05 -24.25
N CYS A 11 -4.49 -0.86 -24.84
CA CYS A 11 -4.11 0.40 -24.20
C CYS A 11 -5.02 0.72 -23.01
N VAL A 12 -6.32 0.39 -23.12
CA VAL A 12 -7.28 0.57 -22.02
C VAL A 12 -6.95 -0.38 -20.86
N GLU A 13 -6.67 -1.65 -21.14
CA GLU A 13 -6.29 -2.65 -20.12
C GLU A 13 -5.01 -2.23 -19.37
N GLU A 14 -3.97 -1.83 -20.09
CA GLU A 14 -2.70 -1.36 -19.50
C GLU A 14 -2.91 -0.08 -18.66
N LEU A 15 -3.70 0.87 -19.17
CA LEU A 15 -4.03 2.10 -18.45
C LEU A 15 -4.77 1.78 -17.14
N LEU A 16 -5.78 0.91 -17.19
CA LEU A 16 -6.55 0.51 -16.01
C LEU A 16 -5.70 -0.27 -15.01
N GLY A 17 -4.79 -1.12 -15.48
CA GLY A 17 -3.82 -1.79 -14.61
C GLY A 17 -2.93 -0.79 -13.86
N ARG A 18 -2.41 0.21 -14.56
CA ARG A 18 -1.60 1.28 -13.92
C ARG A 18 -2.40 2.07 -12.91
N LEU A 19 -3.62 2.48 -13.25
CA LEU A 19 -4.51 3.21 -12.34
C LEU A 19 -4.88 2.36 -11.10
N HIS A 20 -5.12 1.06 -11.29
CA HIS A 20 -5.38 0.14 -10.19
C HIS A 20 -4.18 0.07 -9.23
N MET A 21 -2.97 -0.11 -9.78
CA MET A 21 -1.74 -0.12 -9.00
C MET A 21 -1.53 1.21 -8.25
N GLU A 22 -1.66 2.35 -8.93
CA GLU A 22 -1.45 3.67 -8.34
C GLU A 22 -2.46 3.97 -7.23
N MET A 23 -3.72 3.60 -7.42
CA MET A 23 -4.75 3.77 -6.40
C MET A 23 -4.40 2.96 -5.13
N MET A 24 -4.01 1.69 -5.28
CA MET A 24 -3.64 0.84 -4.15
C MET A 24 -2.38 1.35 -3.44
N VAL A 25 -1.37 1.80 -4.19
CA VAL A 25 -0.16 2.42 -3.63
C VAL A 25 -0.52 3.68 -2.83
N GLU A 26 -1.35 4.56 -3.39
CA GLU A 26 -1.78 5.80 -2.74
C GLU A 26 -2.68 5.58 -1.52
N TYR A 27 -3.46 4.50 -1.52
CA TYR A 27 -4.24 4.04 -0.38
C TYR A 27 -3.29 3.63 0.77
N VAL A 28 -2.39 2.66 0.51
CA VAL A 28 -1.44 2.16 1.52
C VAL A 28 -0.53 3.27 2.03
N LYS A 29 -0.09 4.17 1.14
CA LYS A 29 0.67 5.36 1.49
C LYS A 29 -0.06 6.28 2.48
N ARG A 30 -1.36 6.56 2.26
CA ARG A 30 -2.16 7.37 3.18
C ARG A 30 -2.30 6.69 4.53
N MET A 31 -2.54 5.39 4.52
CA MET A 31 -2.63 4.58 5.73
C MET A 31 -1.32 4.63 6.54
N MET A 32 -0.16 4.37 5.92
CA MET A 32 1.15 4.37 6.59
C MET A 32 1.66 5.75 7.01
N LYS A 33 0.91 6.83 6.77
CA LYS A 33 1.31 8.17 7.15
C LYS A 33 1.23 8.32 8.66
N ARG A 34 2.35 8.70 9.30
CA ARG A 34 2.56 8.82 10.76
C ARG A 34 1.53 9.64 11.58
N LYS A 35 0.56 10.30 10.93
CA LYS A 35 -0.52 11.03 11.61
C LYS A 35 -1.69 10.12 12.01
N MET A 36 -1.78 8.90 11.45
CA MET A 36 -2.87 7.98 11.74
C MET A 36 -2.50 7.05 12.90
N ARG A 37 -3.30 7.03 13.97
CA ARG A 37 -3.17 6.12 15.11
C ARG A 37 -4.54 5.63 15.53
N LEU A 38 -4.67 4.31 15.71
CA LEU A 38 -5.87 3.61 16.13
C LEU A 38 -5.72 3.28 17.62
N LYS A 39 -6.47 3.99 18.46
CA LYS A 39 -6.20 4.09 19.90
C LYS A 39 -6.65 2.85 20.67
N ASP A 40 -7.79 2.30 20.29
CA ASP A 40 -8.44 1.20 20.97
C ASP A 40 -8.69 0.02 20.02
N LYS A 41 -9.09 -1.11 20.59
CA LYS A 41 -9.32 -2.35 19.85
C LYS A 41 -10.46 -2.19 18.86
N GLU A 42 -11.51 -1.47 19.24
CA GLU A 42 -12.70 -1.25 18.43
C GLU A 42 -12.35 -0.45 17.16
N GLN A 43 -11.54 0.60 17.27
CA GLN A 43 -11.01 1.35 16.12
C GLN A 43 -10.13 0.48 15.23
N GLN A 44 -9.31 -0.40 15.82
CA GLN A 44 -8.45 -1.30 15.08
C GLN A 44 -9.27 -2.34 14.30
N GLU A 45 -10.29 -2.93 14.92
CA GLU A 45 -11.20 -3.87 14.28
C GLU A 45 -12.00 -3.19 13.16
N ALA A 46 -12.58 -2.01 13.43
CA ALA A 46 -13.32 -1.25 12.44
C ALA A 46 -12.45 -0.84 11.23
N ALA A 47 -11.20 -0.43 11.49
CA ALA A 47 -10.25 -0.12 10.43
C ALA A 47 -9.87 -1.37 9.63
N ALA A 48 -9.66 -2.52 10.27
CA ALA A 48 -9.36 -3.78 9.58
C ALA A 48 -10.52 -4.23 8.67
N THR A 49 -11.76 -4.17 9.16
CA THR A 49 -12.96 -4.46 8.36
C THR A 49 -13.06 -3.53 7.16
N LEU A 50 -12.88 -2.21 7.37
CA LEU A 50 -12.90 -1.23 6.29
C LEU A 50 -11.82 -1.51 5.23
N LEU A 51 -10.60 -1.87 5.65
CA LEU A 51 -9.50 -2.21 4.74
C LEU A 51 -9.85 -3.42 3.86
N ALA A 52 -10.42 -4.46 4.45
CA ALA A 52 -10.81 -5.66 3.71
C ALA A 52 -11.95 -5.37 2.72
N GLU A 53 -12.96 -4.60 3.15
CA GLU A 53 -14.07 -4.17 2.29
C GLU A 53 -13.61 -3.28 1.14
N ASP A 54 -12.77 -2.28 1.43
CA ASP A 54 -12.21 -1.38 0.41
C ASP A 54 -11.38 -2.18 -0.59
N SER A 55 -10.57 -3.15 -0.15
CA SER A 55 -9.82 -4.03 -1.06
C SER A 55 -10.73 -4.72 -2.07
N SER A 56 -11.81 -5.33 -1.56
CA SER A 56 -12.76 -6.07 -2.38
C SER A 56 -13.47 -5.15 -3.36
N LYS A 57 -13.98 -4.01 -2.89
CA LYS A 57 -14.66 -3.01 -3.72
C LYS A 57 -13.74 -2.48 -4.81
N LEU A 58 -12.56 -1.97 -4.44
CA LEU A 58 -11.62 -1.35 -5.38
C LEU A 58 -11.11 -2.35 -6.43
N SER A 59 -10.78 -3.57 -6.00
CA SER A 59 -10.34 -4.62 -6.92
C SER A 59 -11.45 -5.00 -7.90
N THR A 60 -12.68 -5.20 -7.40
CA THR A 60 -13.84 -5.50 -8.24
C THR A 60 -14.08 -4.40 -9.26
N TYR A 61 -14.11 -3.13 -8.84
CA TYR A 61 -14.29 -1.99 -9.73
C TYR A 61 -13.27 -1.94 -10.87
N PHE A 62 -11.99 -2.16 -10.58
CA PHE A 62 -10.96 -2.13 -11.62
C PHE A 62 -10.98 -3.36 -12.51
N ILE A 63 -11.20 -4.56 -11.95
CA ILE A 63 -11.25 -5.80 -12.72
C ILE A 63 -12.44 -5.77 -13.69
N GLU A 64 -13.62 -5.36 -13.24
CA GLU A 64 -14.81 -5.20 -14.09
C GLU A 64 -14.60 -4.14 -15.17
N ALA A 65 -13.82 -3.10 -14.88
CA ALA A 65 -13.45 -2.09 -15.88
C ALA A 65 -12.45 -2.60 -16.93
N GLY A 66 -11.70 -3.68 -16.66
CA GLY A 66 -10.74 -4.29 -17.59
C GLY A 66 -9.31 -4.46 -17.07
N SER A 67 -9.01 -4.10 -15.83
CA SER A 67 -7.69 -4.38 -15.22
C SER A 67 -7.45 -5.88 -15.07
N LYS A 68 -6.27 -6.36 -15.46
CA LYS A 68 -5.84 -7.75 -15.25
C LYS A 68 -5.07 -7.98 -13.95
N ILE A 69 -4.87 -6.94 -13.14
CA ILE A 69 -4.08 -7.01 -11.90
C ILE A 69 -4.94 -7.51 -10.73
N CYS A 70 -5.27 -8.80 -10.70
CA CYS A 70 -6.13 -9.37 -9.65
C CYS A 70 -5.43 -9.53 -8.30
N TRP A 71 -4.11 -9.76 -8.27
CA TRP A 71 -3.36 -10.01 -7.03
C TRP A 71 -3.36 -8.84 -6.04
N LEU A 72 -3.71 -7.63 -6.48
CA LEU A 72 -3.82 -6.45 -5.61
C LEU A 72 -4.90 -6.60 -4.53
N SER A 73 -5.90 -7.46 -4.74
CA SER A 73 -6.95 -7.74 -3.76
C SER A 73 -6.42 -8.27 -2.43
N GLU A 74 -5.22 -8.87 -2.43
CA GLU A 74 -4.60 -9.49 -1.27
C GLU A 74 -3.83 -8.50 -0.39
N VAL A 75 -3.50 -7.31 -0.91
CA VAL A 75 -2.61 -6.37 -0.21
C VAL A 75 -3.27 -5.84 1.06
N LEU A 76 -4.44 -5.21 0.96
CA LEU A 76 -5.08 -4.58 2.11
C LEU A 76 -5.60 -5.59 3.13
N PRO A 77 -6.18 -6.76 2.77
CA PRO A 77 -6.60 -7.77 3.74
C PRO A 77 -5.44 -8.29 4.59
N LYS A 78 -4.28 -8.59 3.99
CA LYS A 78 -3.10 -9.03 4.76
C LYS A 78 -2.60 -7.94 5.70
N MET A 79 -2.70 -6.67 5.31
CA MET A 79 -2.41 -5.55 6.20
C MET A 79 -3.46 -5.37 7.30
N ALA A 80 -4.74 -5.60 6.99
CA ALA A 80 -5.86 -5.53 7.91
C ALA A 80 -5.70 -6.53 9.05
N GLU A 81 -5.23 -7.75 8.75
CA GLU A 81 -4.95 -8.77 9.76
C GLU A 81 -3.92 -8.29 10.79
N VAL A 82 -2.83 -7.67 10.35
CA VAL A 82 -1.84 -7.05 11.27
C VAL A 82 -2.49 -5.97 12.15
N VAL A 83 -3.38 -5.15 11.59
CA VAL A 83 -4.10 -4.10 12.33
C VAL A 83 -5.05 -4.72 13.36
N ARG A 84 -5.76 -5.79 12.99
CA ARG A 84 -6.78 -6.49 13.79
C ARG A 84 -6.20 -7.23 14.99
N LEU A 85 -5.12 -7.98 14.78
CA LEU A 85 -4.49 -8.83 15.79
C LEU A 85 -4.02 -8.02 17.01
N GLN A 86 -4.32 -8.49 18.22
CA GLN A 86 -3.98 -7.78 19.47
C GLN A 86 -2.76 -8.38 20.17
N ASP A 87 -2.57 -9.69 20.04
CA ASP A 87 -1.49 -10.42 20.68
C ASP A 87 -0.16 -10.22 19.91
N PRO A 88 0.94 -9.81 20.58
CA PRO A 88 2.24 -9.58 19.93
C PRO A 88 2.80 -10.78 19.18
N GLY A 89 2.63 -12.00 19.70
CA GLY A 89 3.10 -13.22 19.04
C GLY A 89 2.32 -13.51 17.75
N SER A 90 1.00 -13.28 17.77
CA SER A 90 0.15 -13.38 16.58
C SER A 90 0.51 -12.33 15.53
N ILE A 91 0.74 -11.09 15.95
CA ILE A 91 1.20 -10.00 15.06
C ILE A 91 2.54 -10.36 14.42
N GLN A 92 3.47 -10.91 15.20
CA GLN A 92 4.77 -11.36 14.70
C GLN A 92 4.62 -12.40 13.60
N LEU A 93 3.79 -13.45 13.81
CA LEU A 93 3.53 -14.47 12.81
C LEU A 93 2.93 -13.89 11.53
N GLU A 94 1.97 -12.98 11.66
CA GLU A 94 1.34 -12.33 10.51
C GLU A 94 2.33 -11.44 9.74
N ILE A 95 3.21 -10.72 10.43
CA ILE A 95 4.28 -9.95 9.81
C ILE A 95 5.25 -10.84 9.03
N VAL A 96 5.60 -12.02 9.55
CA VAL A 96 6.44 -12.99 8.84
C VAL A 96 5.74 -13.49 7.57
N THR A 97 4.45 -13.82 7.65
CA THR A 97 3.64 -14.20 6.49
C THR A 97 3.56 -13.08 5.46
N LEU A 98 3.29 -11.85 5.89
CA LEU A 98 3.24 -10.68 5.02
C LEU A 98 4.59 -10.42 4.33
N ALA A 99 5.71 -10.56 5.04
CA ALA A 99 7.05 -10.39 4.47
C ALA A 99 7.43 -11.52 3.51
N ARG A 100 6.86 -12.72 3.67
CA ARG A 100 6.98 -13.84 2.72
C ARG A 100 6.25 -13.52 1.42
N ASP A 101 5.01 -13.11 1.53
CA ASP A 101 4.13 -12.89 0.39
C ASP A 101 4.54 -11.62 -0.39
N PHE A 102 5.13 -10.63 0.30
CA PHE A 102 5.71 -9.42 -0.28
C PHE A 102 7.18 -9.24 0.09
N PRO A 103 8.13 -9.84 -0.66
CA PRO A 103 9.56 -9.77 -0.35
C PRO A 103 10.15 -8.35 -0.40
N ASP A 104 9.51 -7.42 -1.11
CA ASP A 104 9.88 -5.99 -1.16
C ASP A 104 9.35 -5.17 0.02
N LEU A 105 8.65 -5.79 0.97
CA LEU A 105 8.30 -5.22 2.25
C LEU A 105 9.57 -4.99 3.09
N SER A 106 9.74 -3.75 3.55
CA SER A 106 10.93 -3.33 4.30
C SER A 106 10.56 -3.11 5.76
N TRP A 107 11.57 -3.09 6.65
CA TRP A 107 11.35 -2.71 8.05
C TRP A 107 10.71 -1.32 8.20
N ARG A 108 10.93 -0.40 7.25
CA ARG A 108 10.30 0.93 7.27
C ARG A 108 8.79 0.83 7.04
N HIS A 109 8.35 -0.07 6.16
CA HIS A 109 6.93 -0.36 5.92
C HIS A 109 6.30 -1.00 7.16
N ILE A 110 6.95 -2.01 7.72
CA ILE A 110 6.49 -2.74 8.90
C ILE A 110 6.39 -1.80 10.10
N SER A 111 7.43 -1.01 10.36
CA SER A 111 7.42 -0.02 11.43
C SER A 111 6.31 1.02 11.27
N ALA A 112 5.98 1.43 10.04
CA ALA A 112 4.87 2.33 9.78
C ALA A 112 3.51 1.66 10.06
N LEU A 113 3.34 0.40 9.63
CA LEU A 113 2.13 -0.39 9.90
C LEU A 113 1.93 -0.63 11.40
N LEU A 114 2.97 -1.05 12.12
CA LEU A 114 2.92 -1.25 13.58
C LEU A 114 2.63 0.07 14.31
N SER A 115 3.08 1.22 13.79
CA SER A 115 2.82 2.53 14.42
C SER A 115 1.35 2.96 14.40
N LEU A 116 0.51 2.30 13.59
CA LEU A 116 -0.94 2.49 13.61
C LEU A 116 -1.53 2.00 14.92
N LYS A 117 -0.93 1.00 15.57
CA LYS A 117 -1.40 0.39 16.80
C LYS A 117 -0.87 1.18 18.00
N ALA A 118 -1.76 1.69 18.83
CA ALA A 118 -1.36 2.45 20.02
C ALA A 118 -0.94 1.58 21.21
N ASN A 119 -1.26 0.28 21.18
CA ASN A 119 -1.13 -0.66 22.29
C ASN A 119 0.14 -1.53 22.26
N LEU A 120 1.02 -1.37 21.27
CA LEU A 120 2.30 -2.09 21.23
C LEU A 120 3.36 -1.35 22.04
N SER A 121 4.03 -2.07 22.94
CA SER A 121 5.17 -1.53 23.66
C SER A 121 6.43 -1.48 22.77
N ILE A 122 7.43 -0.71 23.20
CA ILE A 122 8.73 -0.66 22.51
C ILE A 122 9.40 -2.05 22.52
N ALA A 123 9.19 -2.83 23.58
CA ALA A 123 9.72 -4.19 23.69
C ALA A 123 9.06 -5.12 22.67
N ASP A 124 7.74 -5.04 22.48
CA ASP A 124 7.02 -5.83 21.48
C ASP A 124 7.51 -5.51 20.08
N VAL A 125 7.64 -4.24 19.72
CA VAL A 125 8.14 -3.82 18.41
C VAL A 125 9.57 -4.29 18.17
N ARG A 126 10.42 -4.30 19.22
CA ARG A 126 11.78 -4.83 19.13
C ARG A 126 11.78 -6.34 18.92
N SER A 127 10.98 -7.07 19.69
CA SER A 127 10.83 -8.53 19.57
C SER A 127 10.36 -8.94 18.18
N ILE A 128 9.33 -8.25 17.65
CA ILE A 128 8.83 -8.47 16.28
C ILE A 128 9.94 -8.22 15.25
N LYS A 129 10.77 -7.19 15.43
CA LYS A 129 11.89 -6.90 14.55
C LYS A 129 12.93 -8.02 14.55
N GLU A 130 13.32 -8.46 15.73
CA GLU A 130 14.34 -9.50 15.93
C GLU A 130 13.86 -10.82 15.33
N SER A 131 12.62 -11.23 15.64
CA SER A 131 12.02 -12.42 15.04
C SER A 131 11.97 -12.33 13.52
N LEU A 132 11.59 -11.18 12.95
CA LEU A 132 11.56 -11.04 11.50
C LEU A 132 12.96 -11.19 10.88
N VAL A 133 14.02 -10.71 11.55
CA VAL A 133 15.39 -10.89 11.06
C VAL A 133 15.79 -12.37 11.07
N GLU A 134 15.44 -13.09 12.12
CA GLU A 134 15.74 -14.53 12.27
C GLU A 134 14.93 -15.41 11.32
N ASN A 135 13.65 -15.07 11.13
CA ASN A 135 12.68 -15.88 10.40
C ASN A 135 12.37 -15.30 9.03
N ARG A 136 13.17 -14.35 8.53
CA ARG A 136 12.91 -13.75 7.22
C ARG A 136 12.94 -14.87 6.17
N PRO A 137 11.85 -15.10 5.43
CA PRO A 137 11.83 -16.15 4.42
C PRO A 137 12.94 -15.90 3.41
N THR A 138 13.83 -16.87 3.20
CA THR A 138 14.71 -16.88 2.03
C THR A 138 13.82 -16.98 0.80
N VAL A 139 14.06 -16.13 -0.22
CA VAL A 139 13.26 -16.11 -1.44
C VAL A 139 13.35 -17.48 -2.12
N THR A 140 12.35 -18.34 -1.90
CA THR A 140 12.20 -19.61 -2.60
C THR A 140 11.32 -19.37 -3.82
N THR A 141 11.86 -19.66 -4.99
CA THR A 141 11.51 -19.11 -6.32
C THR A 141 10.19 -19.59 -6.93
N CYS A 142 9.11 -19.73 -6.16
CA CYS A 142 7.80 -20.04 -6.73
C CYS A 142 6.69 -19.25 -6.02
N ASN A 143 6.07 -18.32 -6.74
CA ASN A 143 4.84 -17.59 -6.37
C ASN A 143 5.01 -16.30 -5.55
N THR A 144 6.08 -15.51 -5.76
CA THR A 144 6.16 -14.17 -5.16
C THR A 144 5.23 -13.20 -5.88
N ILE A 145 4.36 -12.53 -5.13
CA ILE A 145 3.53 -11.43 -5.64
C ILE A 145 4.44 -10.37 -6.28
N PRO A 146 4.05 -9.74 -7.40
CA PRO A 146 4.85 -8.68 -8.01
C PRO A 146 5.16 -7.54 -7.02
N PRO A 147 6.29 -6.82 -7.20
CA PRO A 147 6.74 -5.82 -6.24
C PRO A 147 5.74 -4.67 -6.09
N PHE A 148 5.21 -4.53 -4.87
CA PHE A 148 4.24 -3.52 -4.47
C PHE A 148 4.85 -2.47 -3.54
N PHE A 149 5.44 -2.90 -2.42
CA PHE A 149 5.91 -2.00 -1.36
C PHE A 149 7.10 -1.13 -1.77
N SER A 150 7.87 -1.55 -2.77
CA SER A 150 8.89 -0.71 -3.42
C SER A 150 8.34 0.59 -4.02
N LYS A 151 7.02 0.63 -4.34
CA LYS A 151 6.33 1.84 -4.84
C LYS A 151 5.66 2.64 -3.73
N VAL A 152 5.49 2.05 -2.55
CA VAL A 152 4.96 2.74 -1.37
C VAL A 152 6.11 3.45 -0.67
N PRO A 153 6.07 4.79 -0.50
CA PRO A 153 7.10 5.45 0.28
C PRO A 153 6.95 5.09 1.76
N ALA A 154 8.04 4.68 2.41
CA ALA A 154 8.08 4.56 3.86
C ALA A 154 9.17 5.45 4.49
N GLY A 155 8.81 6.17 5.57
CA GLY A 155 9.74 6.88 6.46
C GLY A 155 9.50 8.40 6.61
N ARG A 156 10.50 9.15 7.09
CA ARG A 156 10.35 10.57 7.52
C ARG A 156 10.40 11.58 6.38
N THR A 157 11.15 11.31 5.32
CA THR A 157 11.27 12.18 4.16
C THR A 157 10.31 11.69 3.08
N TRP A 158 9.06 12.11 3.20
CA TRP A 158 8.13 12.10 2.07
C TRP A 158 8.53 13.27 1.15
N ASN A 159 9.74 13.23 0.62
CA ASN A 159 10.10 14.12 -0.47
C ASN A 159 9.30 13.63 -1.65
N MET A 160 8.14 14.24 -1.81
CA MET A 160 7.46 14.21 -3.08
C MET A 160 8.50 14.65 -4.11
N CYS A 161 8.86 13.76 -5.02
CA CYS A 161 8.98 14.21 -6.39
C CYS A 161 7.60 14.81 -6.71
N ARG A 162 7.42 16.11 -6.40
CA ARG A 162 6.45 16.92 -7.10
C ARG A 162 6.72 16.62 -8.58
N PRO A 163 5.74 16.18 -9.37
CA PRO A 163 5.93 16.16 -10.82
C PRO A 163 6.42 17.56 -11.16
N ALA A 164 7.56 17.66 -11.84
CA ALA A 164 8.02 18.94 -12.37
C ALA A 164 6.81 19.50 -13.14
N CYS A 165 6.24 20.61 -12.64
CA CYS A 165 5.25 21.34 -13.40
C CYS A 165 5.92 21.64 -14.73
N ILE A 166 5.40 21.05 -15.81
CA ILE A 166 5.74 21.45 -17.16
C ILE A 166 5.28 22.90 -17.25
N CYS A 167 6.23 23.82 -17.11
CA CYS A 167 6.03 25.24 -17.37
C CYS A 167 5.71 25.38 -18.86
N TYR A 168 4.44 25.30 -19.24
CA TYR A 168 4.01 25.82 -20.55
C TYR A 168 4.22 27.33 -20.55
N GLY A 169 5.13 27.77 -21.40
CA GLY A 169 5.58 29.16 -21.50
C GLY A 169 4.42 30.13 -21.76
N ARG A 170 4.31 31.16 -20.90
CA ARG A 170 3.60 32.39 -21.25
C ARG A 170 4.48 33.18 -22.22
N ARG A 171 4.09 33.17 -23.50
CA ARG A 171 4.49 34.17 -24.48
C ARG A 171 4.06 35.54 -23.95
N ARG A 172 5.01 36.44 -23.71
CA ARG A 172 4.74 37.88 -23.56
C ARG A 172 4.33 38.40 -24.94
N TYR A 173 3.10 38.85 -25.10
CA TYR A 173 2.76 39.80 -26.15
C TYR A 173 3.13 41.20 -25.65
N SER A 174 4.02 41.85 -26.39
CA SER A 174 4.27 43.27 -26.31
C SER A 174 3.20 43.95 -27.16
N SER A 175 2.44 44.87 -26.58
CA SER A 175 1.66 45.84 -27.34
C SER A 175 2.27 47.21 -27.05
N GLN A 176 2.92 47.75 -28.08
CA GLN A 176 3.01 49.19 -28.29
C GLN A 176 1.61 49.68 -28.62
N ASP A 177 1.14 50.71 -27.91
CA ASP A 177 0.69 51.99 -28.45
C ASP A 177 0.45 52.96 -27.29
#